data_AF-A0AAW7AV88-F1
#
_entry.id   AF-A0AAW7AV88-F1
#
_cell.length_a   1.000
_cell.length_b   1.000
_cell.length_c   1.000
_cell.angle_alpha   90.00
_cell.angle_beta   90.00
_cell.angle_gamma   90.00
#
_symmetry.space_group_name_H-M   'P 1'
#
loop_
_entity.id
_entity.type
_entity.pdbx_description
1 polymer ?
#
loop_
_entity_poly.entity_id
_entity_poly.type
_entity_poly.pdbx_seq_one_letter_code
_entity_poly.pdbx_strand_id
1 'polypeptide(L)' 'MSRPIAYVVGSGLATLHELSTIYDTEDMLDLMEIGMVRDYNGG' A
#
# COMPACT_ATOMS: atom_id res chain seq x y z
N MET A 1 -12.51 1.79 7.09
CA MET A 1 -11.24 1.36 6.45
C MET A 1 -10.57 2.61 5.90
N SER A 2 -9.30 2.89 6.24
CA SER A 2 -8.62 4.10 5.75
C SER A 2 -8.34 3.94 4.24
N ARG A 3 -8.44 5.04 3.47
CA ARG A 3 -8.21 5.04 2.01
C ARG A 3 -6.81 4.51 1.62
N PRO A 4 -5.72 4.82 2.35
CA PRO A 4 -4.39 4.27 2.07
C PRO A 4 -4.32 2.75 2.20
N ILE A 5 -4.87 2.18 3.27
CA ILE A 5 -4.88 0.73 3.51
C ILE A 5 -5.65 0.02 2.39
N ALA A 6 -6.82 0.55 1.99
CA ALA A 6 -7.60 -0.03 0.91
C ALA A 6 -6.87 0.01 -0.43
N TYR A 7 -6.13 1.09 -0.70
CA TYR A 7 -5.34 1.23 -1.92
C TYR A 7 -4.18 0.22 -1.95
N VAL A 8 -3.37 0.15 -0.89
CA VAL A 8 -2.21 -0.75 -0.80
C VAL A 8 -2.63 -2.23 -0.87
N VAL A 9 -3.74 -2.59 -0.21
CA VAL A 9 -4.27 -3.96 -0.27
C VAL A 9 -4.86 -4.26 -1.65
N GLY A 10 -5.62 -3.31 -2.22
CA GLY A 10 -6.23 -3.47 -3.55
C GLY A 10 -5.20 -3.52 -4.69
N SER A 11 -4.04 -2.89 -4.52
CA SER A 11 -2.94 -2.89 -5.49
C SER A 11 -2.07 -4.16 -5.43
N GLY A 12 -2.30 -5.03 -4.44
CA GLY A 12 -1.55 -6.26 -4.21
C GLY A 12 -0.15 -6.05 -3.64
N LEU A 13 0.15 -4.86 -3.10
CA LEU A 13 1.47 -4.51 -2.57
C LEU A 13 1.70 -5.03 -1.14
N ALA A 14 0.63 -5.17 -0.35
CA ALA A 14 0.67 -5.82 0.94
C ALA A 14 -0.71 -6.37 1.31
N THR A 15 -0.74 -7.33 2.23
CA THR A 15 -1.97 -7.84 2.84
C THR A 15 -2.37 -7.00 4.07
N LEU A 16 -3.64 -7.09 4.46
CA LEU A 16 -4.12 -6.50 5.71
C LEU A 16 -3.36 -7.04 6.94
N HIS A 17 -2.92 -8.30 6.89
CA HIS A 17 -2.17 -8.89 7.99
C HIS A 17 -0.82 -8.19 8.15
N GLU A 18 -0.05 -8.08 7.07
CA GLU A 18 1.28 -7.45 7.09
C GLU A 18 1.22 -6.00 7.54
N LEU A 19 0.23 -5.22 7.08
CA LEU A 19 -0.02 -3.84 7.52
C LEU A 19 -0.40 -3.71 9.01
N SER A 20 -0.74 -4.81 9.67
CA SER A 20 -1.16 -4.82 11.08
C SER A 20 -0.13 -5.43 12.04
N THR A 21 0.86 -6.16 11.52
CA THR A 21 1.80 -6.95 12.34
C THR A 21 3.27 -6.76 12.00
N ILE A 22 3.59 -6.34 10.77
CA ILE A 22 4.96 -6.25 10.28
C ILE A 22 5.31 -4.81 9.95
N TYR A 23 4.43 -4.14 9.19
CA TYR A 23 4.67 -2.81 8.68
C TYR A 23 4.23 -1.74 9.67
N ASP A 24 5.04 -0.69 9.73
CA ASP A 24 4.69 0.51 10.44
C ASP A 24 3.98 1.53 9.51
N THR A 25 3.87 2.78 9.99
CA THR A 25 3.19 3.82 9.22
C THR A 25 4.02 4.30 8.03
N GLU A 26 5.35 4.32 8.14
CA GLU A 26 6.23 4.75 7.05
C GLU A 26 6.22 3.71 5.93
N ASP A 27 6.30 2.42 6.27
CA ASP A 27 6.18 1.32 5.30
C ASP A 27 4.86 1.42 4.49
N MET A 28 3.75 1.75 5.16
CA MET A 28 2.46 1.94 4.49
C MET A 28 2.50 3.11 3.50
N LEU A 29 3.19 4.20 3.82
CA LEU A 29 3.31 5.38 2.96
C LEU A 29 4.20 5.07 1.75
N ASP A 30 5.29 4.33 1.93
CA ASP A 30 6.17 3.88 0.85
C ASP A 30 5.42 2.97 -0.13
N LEU A 31 4.64 2.02 0.37
CA LEU A 31 3.81 1.16 -0.48
C LEU A 31 2.76 1.96 -1.26
N MET A 32 2.22 3.03 -0.65
CA MET A 32 1.30 3.93 -1.33
C MET A 32 2.00 4.69 -2.47
N GLU A 33 3.22 5.19 -2.25
CA GLU A 33 4.04 5.83 -3.28
C GLU A 33 4.34 4.87 -4.43
N ILE A 34 4.77 3.65 -4.13
CA ILE A 34 5.06 2.62 -5.14
C ILE A 34 3.84 2.36 -6.01
N GLY A 35 2.66 2.22 -5.40
CA GLY A 35 1.41 2.04 -6.13
C GLY A 35 1.14 3.21 -7.08
N MET A 36 1.29 4.45 -6.60
CA MET A 36 1.03 5.64 -7.41
C MET A 36 1.99 5.74 -8.61
N VAL A 37 3.27 5.42 -8.41
CA VAL A 37 4.26 5.41 -9.48
C VAL A 37 3.95 4.30 -10.48
N ARG A 38 3.48 3.14 -10.02
CA ARG A 38 3.04 2.05 -10.90
C ARG A 38 1.85 2.47 -11.77
N ASP A 39 0.84 3.09 -11.17
CA ASP A 39 -0.34 3.60 -11.89
C ASP A 39 0.06 4.69 -12.91
N TYR A 40 0.99 5.58 -12.55
CA TYR A 40 1.53 6.59 -13.46
C TYR A 40 2.23 5.98 -14.68
N ASN A 41 2.94 4.85 -14.49
CA ASN A 41 3.65 4.15 -15.55
C ASN A 41 2.74 3.23 -16.40
N GLY A 42 1.43 3.21 -16.16
CA GLY A 42 0.46 2.41 -16.92
C GLY A 42 0.41 0.94 -16.52
N GLY A 43 0.76 0.63 -15.27
CA GLY A 43 0.58 -0.70 -14.68
C GLY A 43 -0.87 -1.11 -14.44
#